data_AF-A0AA41X0R5-F1
#
_entry.id   AF-A0AA41X0R5-F1
#
_cell.length_a   1.000
_cell.length_b   1.000
_cell.length_c   1.000
_cell.angle_alpha   90.00
_cell.angle_beta   90.00
_cell.angle_gamma   90.00
#
_symmetry.space_group_name_H-M   'P 1'
#
loop_
_entity.id
_entity.type
_entity.pdbx_description
1 polymer ?
#
loop_
_entity_poly.entity_id
_entity_poly.type
_entity_poly.pdbx_seq_one_letter_code
_entity_poly.pdbx_strand_id
1 'polypeptide(L)' 'KIAFTKVDESPVDVITRSEIYADDIKLIEQKYPKAGTPNVLVELAIQDINSGDRTWVDLGKDKDIYFARGKWMPNSTT' A
#
# COMPACT_ATOMS: atom_id res chain seq x y z
N LYS A 1 17.20 -10.86 -3.10
CA LYS A 1 16.51 -9.56 -2.96
C LYS A 1 15.01 -9.77 -2.92
N ILE A 2 14.28 -8.95 -2.17
CA ILE A 2 12.81 -8.96 -2.09
C ILE A 2 12.32 -7.53 -2.34
N ALA A 3 11.26 -7.38 -3.13
CA ALA A 3 10.57 -6.11 -3.29
C ALA A 3 9.32 -6.10 -2.40
N PHE A 4 9.05 -4.97 -1.74
CA PHE A 4 7.86 -4.79 -0.91
C PHE A 4 7.39 -3.34 -0.96
N THR A 5 6.09 -3.13 -0.75
CA THR A 5 5.51 -1.79 -0.62
C THR A 5 5.45 -1.38 0.84
N LYS A 6 5.75 -0.10 1.11
CA LYS A 6 5.33 0.58 2.33
C LYS A 6 4.05 1.32 2.01
N VAL A 7 2.99 1.05 2.76
CA VAL A 7 1.66 1.63 2.58
C VAL A 7 1.33 2.44 3.82
N ASP A 8 1.17 3.76 3.66
CA ASP A 8 0.75 4.67 4.71
C ASP A 8 -0.72 5.05 4.49
N GLU A 9 -1.58 4.53 5.36
CA GLU A 9 -3.03 4.75 5.32
C GLU A 9 -3.49 5.92 6.21
N SER A 10 -2.55 6.66 6.82
CA SER A 10 -2.88 7.84 7.63
C SER A 10 -3.72 8.90 6.91
N PRO A 11 -3.57 9.18 5.59
CA PRO A 11 -4.37 10.18 4.90
C PRO A 11 -5.80 9.71 4.58
N VAL A 12 -6.06 8.40 4.63
CA VAL A 12 -7.34 7.83 4.22
C VAL A 12 -8.39 8.01 5.32
N ASP A 13 -9.56 8.50 4.94
CA ASP A 13 -10.69 8.67 5.86
C ASP A 13 -11.16 7.32 6.45
N VAL A 14 -11.62 7.37 7.70
CA VAL A 14 -12.25 6.23 8.37
C VAL A 14 -13.77 6.39 8.27
N ILE A 15 -14.45 5.31 7.93
CA ILE A 15 -15.91 5.21 8.00
C ILE A 15 -16.33 4.11 8.97
N THR A 16 -17.50 4.25 9.56
CA THR A 16 -18.15 3.18 10.31
C THR A 16 -19.08 2.39 9.40
N ARG A 17 -18.98 1.06 9.44
CA ARG A 17 -19.85 0.14 8.69
C ARG A 17 -20.41 -0.95 9.60
N SER A 18 -21.63 -1.39 9.30
CA SER A 18 -22.24 -2.55 9.95
C SER A 18 -21.78 -3.85 9.29
N GLU A 19 -21.30 -4.78 10.09
CA GLU A 19 -21.19 -6.20 9.75
C GLU A 19 -22.34 -6.96 10.39
N ILE A 20 -23.10 -7.68 9.57
CA ILE A 20 -24.31 -8.40 9.98
C ILE A 20 -23.96 -9.88 10.06
N TYR A 21 -24.08 -10.43 11.25
CA TYR A 21 -23.92 -11.86 11.54
C TYR A 21 -25.29 -12.48 11.83
N ALA A 22 -25.34 -13.80 11.98
CA ALA A 22 -26.59 -14.51 12.25
C ALA A 22 -27.23 -14.07 13.58
N ASP A 23 -26.40 -13.82 14.59
CA ASP A 23 -26.85 -13.58 15.97
C ASP A 23 -26.64 -12.12 16.43
N ASP A 24 -25.83 -11.32 15.72
CA ASP A 24 -25.55 -9.93 16.08
C ASP A 24 -25.23 -9.00 14.88
N ILE A 25 -25.24 -7.69 15.16
CA ILE A 25 -24.74 -6.66 14.24
C ILE A 25 -23.60 -5.92 14.94
N LYS A 26 -22.44 -5.84 14.28
CA LYS A 26 -21.25 -5.15 14.78
C LYS A 26 -21.00 -3.90 13.96
N LEU A 27 -20.66 -2.80 14.63
CA LEU A 27 -20.12 -1.62 13.96
C LEU A 27 -18.60 -1.73 13.95
N ILE A 28 -18.01 -1.62 12.77
CA ILE A 28 -16.55 -1.63 12.58
C ILE A 28 -16.08 -0.34 11.90
N GLU A 29 -14.87 0.07 12.22
CA GLU A 29 -14.19 1.16 11.53
C GLU A 29 -13.34 0.63 10.38
N GLN A 30 -13.40 1.29 9.23
CA GLN A 30 -12.67 0.91 8.03
C GLN A 30 -12.08 2.13 7.34
N LYS A 31 -10.81 2.04 6.92
CA LYS A 31 -10.19 2.99 6.00
C LYS A 31 -10.84 2.88 4.61
N TYR A 32 -11.43 3.96 4.12
CA TYR A 32 -12.21 3.96 2.89
C TYR A 32 -11.94 5.23 2.04
N PRO A 33 -11.14 5.13 0.97
CA PRO A 33 -10.88 6.26 0.07
C PRO A 33 -12.09 6.48 -0.84
N LYS A 34 -12.90 7.49 -0.52
CA LYS A 34 -14.04 7.91 -1.35
C LYS A 34 -13.53 8.62 -2.61
N ALA A 35 -14.39 8.71 -3.62
CA ALA A 35 -14.09 9.51 -4.80
C ALA A 35 -13.78 10.97 -4.39
N GLY A 36 -12.64 11.50 -4.85
CA GLY A 36 -12.20 12.87 -4.55
C GLY A 36 -11.54 13.06 -3.18
N THR A 37 -11.36 12.00 -2.38
CA THR A 37 -10.61 12.06 -1.11
C THR A 37 -9.23 11.42 -1.25
N PRO A 38 -8.27 11.71 -0.34
CA PRO A 38 -6.93 11.14 -0.42
C PRO A 38 -6.90 9.61 -0.42
N ASN A 39 -5.96 9.05 -1.19
CA ASN A 39 -5.56 7.65 -1.12
C ASN A 39 -4.43 7.43 -0.10
N VAL A 40 -4.04 6.16 0.04
CA VAL A 40 -2.82 5.77 0.74
C VAL A 40 -1.59 6.36 0.04
N LEU A 41 -0.53 6.66 0.81
CA LEU A 41 0.78 6.91 0.22
C LEU A 41 1.50 5.58 0.06
N VAL A 42 1.94 5.29 -1.16
CA VAL A 42 2.67 4.05 -1.47
C VAL A 42 4.11 4.34 -1.87
N GLU A 43 5.04 3.62 -1.26
CA GLU A 43 6.46 3.63 -1.60
C GLU A 43 6.90 2.19 -1.91
N LEU A 44 7.86 2.02 -2.82
CA LEU A 44 8.41 0.71 -3.18
C LEU A 44 9.87 0.61 -2.71
N ALA A 45 10.22 -0.49 -2.05
CA ALA A 45 11.57 -0.78 -1.63
C ALA A 45 12.03 -2.14 -2.15
N ILE A 46 13.33 -2.24 -2.41
CA ILE A 46 14.05 -3.48 -2.67
C ILE A 46 15.00 -3.72 -1.49
N GLN A 47 14.85 -4.86 -0.84
CA GLN A 47 15.68 -5.31 0.27
C GLN A 47 16.64 -6.40 -0.21
N ASP A 48 17.93 -6.23 0.01
CA ASP A 48 18.87 -7.34 0.05
C ASP A 48 18.80 -8.00 1.44
N ILE A 49 18.58 -9.31 1.48
CA ILE A 49 18.39 -10.06 2.71
C ILE A 49 19.74 -10.48 3.31
N ASN A 50 20.77 -10.63 2.48
CA ASN A 50 22.08 -11.07 2.93
C ASN A 50 22.87 -9.89 3.51
N SER A 51 22.87 -8.74 2.82
CA SER A 51 23.58 -7.55 3.31
C SER A 51 22.75 -6.69 4.26
N GLY A 52 21.42 -6.80 4.21
CA GLY A 52 20.52 -5.91 4.95
C GLY A 52 20.30 -4.55 4.28
N ASP A 53 20.87 -4.31 3.09
CA ASP A 53 20.72 -3.06 2.36
C ASP A 53 19.30 -2.87 1.82
N ARG A 54 18.80 -1.64 1.92
CA ARG A 54 17.51 -1.22 1.36
C ARG A 54 17.69 -0.11 0.33
N THR A 55 17.11 -0.31 -0.83
CA THR A 55 17.00 0.70 -1.88
C THR A 55 15.55 1.10 -2.06
N TRP A 56 15.25 2.39 -1.93
CA TRP A 56 13.94 2.95 -2.28
C TRP A 56 13.89 3.22 -3.77
N VAL A 57 12.80 2.80 -4.40
CA VAL A 57 12.57 2.99 -5.84
C VAL A 57 11.94 4.36 -6.05
N ASP A 58 12.49 5.14 -6.98
CA ASP A 58 11.90 6.39 -7.39
C ASP A 58 10.64 6.11 -8.25
N LEU A 59 9.48 6.44 -7.69
CA LEU A 59 8.18 6.36 -8.38
C LEU A 59 7.74 7.72 -8.96
N GLY A 60 8.59 8.74 -8.88
CA GLY A 60 8.30 10.11 -9.30
C GLY A 60 8.00 11.07 -8.16
N LYS A 61 7.81 12.34 -8.55
CA LYS A 61 7.51 13.45 -7.62
C LYS A 61 6.06 13.46 -7.16
N ASP A 62 5.14 13.03 -8.03
CA ASP A 62 3.74 12.90 -7.68
C ASP A 62 3.53 11.74 -6.71
N LYS A 63 2.72 11.97 -5.68
CA LYS A 63 2.40 11.01 -4.63
C LYS A 63 0.98 10.49 -4.70
N ASP A 64 0.10 11.14 -5.49
CA ASP A 64 -1.24 10.64 -5.77
C ASP A 64 -1.21 9.69 -6.97
N ILE A 65 -0.61 8.52 -6.74
CA ILE A 65 -0.38 7.50 -7.77
C ILE A 65 -0.78 6.11 -7.27
N TYR A 66 -1.02 5.20 -8.22
CA TYR A 66 -1.24 3.78 -7.92
C TYR A 66 -0.05 2.95 -8.37
N PHE A 67 0.49 2.12 -7.47
CA PHE A 67 1.42 1.06 -7.84
C PHE A 67 0.64 -0.20 -8.26
N ALA A 68 0.32 -0.31 -9.55
CA ALA A 68 -0.57 -1.36 -10.04
C ALA A 68 0.07 -2.76 -10.08
N ARG A 69 1.29 -2.87 -10.62
CA ARG A 69 2.01 -4.13 -10.82
C ARG A 69 3.52 -3.89 -10.83
N GLY A 70 4.28 -4.90 -10.43
CA GLY A 70 5.73 -4.97 -10.62
C GLY A 70 6.14 -6.36 -11.12
N LYS A 71 7.22 -6.43 -11.90
CA LYS A 71 7.78 -7.69 -12.39
C LYS A 71 9.30 -7.60 -12.41
N TRP A 72 9.95 -8.62 -11.89
CA TRP A 72 11.40 -8.77 -12.01
C TRP A 72 11.78 -9.15 -13.44
N MET A 73 12.85 -8.54 -13.95
CA MET A 73 13.46 -9.02 -15.17
C MET A 73 14.12 -10.39 -14.96
N PRO A 74 14.11 -11.29 -15.95
CA PRO A 74 14.62 -12.65 -15.80
C PRO A 74 16.09 -12.72 -15.34
N ASN A 75 16.90 -11.76 -15.74
CA ASN A 75 18.33 -11.68 -15.41
C ASN A 75 18.63 -10.71 -14.26
N SER A 76 17.61 -10.11 -13.64
CA SER A 76 17.77 -9.15 -12.54
C SER A 76 18.67 -7.93 -12.85
N THR A 77 18.92 -7.62 -14.13
CA THR A 77 19.73 -6.45 -14.53
C THR A 77 18.85 -5.28 -14.93
N THR A 78 18.33 -4.56 -13.93
CA THR A 78 17.49 -3.34 -14.02
C THR A 78 16.24 -3.47 -14.91
#